data_AF-A0A2Z5QXW5-F1
#
_entry.id   AF-A0A2Z5QXW5-F1
#
_cell.length_a   1.000
_cell.length_b   1.000
_cell.length_c   1.000
_cell.angle_alpha   90.00
_cell.angle_beta   90.00
_cell.angle_gamma   90.00
#
_symmetry.space_group_name_H-M   'P 1'
#
loop_
_entity.id
_entity.type
_entity.pdbx_description
1 polymer ?
#
loop_
_entity_poly.entity_id
_entity_poly.type
_entity_poly.pdbx_seq_one_letter_code
_entity_poly.pdbx_strand_id
1 'polypeptide(L)'
;MGLPSPFSFTNPLAPTPNPAHESDEARVAFWEKQAERLSWGKAWDNAHTFQKPQVIGTDAEGIEEYSVPEIKWFEGGKLNVAYNCVDRHVEAGRGDKVALYFEGEPGDREAITYAELQRRIARAANGLLKLGVRKGDRVVIYLPVIPETIIFTLACARIGAIHSLVFGGFSAEALKFRVEDTGAKVLITTDGQNRRGKVVPVKVNADEACSGENNIEHVIVVDRTSAADPVAHAQVPWTAGRDIWYHDLVDDQPDTHEYELHDAEDPLFIIYTSGTTGKPKGLVHTMAGYLVQTAYTHALLYDLLPDYVDDDGVLRPDELSAVNDPAKVESTVHWCTADLAWVTAHTYEIYGPLVNGVTEVIFEGTPNTPHYGRHFEVIERYGVTNYYTAPTLIRSLMGLFLTAPNPENTTSQLCVCSGLWASPLTLRRGSGCASTWAGVPHRLSIRGGSPKPARPSAPRDHTTPPSHPKGPSPKAPRTALPFPDAPPAKSPASRCAWWTSTVTSLSPANRASLWSIRSAPPWHALSGATRNAT
;
A
#
# COMPACT_ATOMS: atom_id res chain seq x y z
N MET A 1 -10.08 8.30 -32.85
CA MET A 1 -9.11 7.70 -31.90
C MET A 1 -8.70 6.36 -32.45
N GLY A 2 -7.40 6.08 -32.49
CA GLY A 2 -6.88 4.78 -32.97
C GLY A 2 -7.40 3.62 -32.12
N LEU A 3 -7.32 2.40 -32.67
CA LEU A 3 -7.51 1.17 -31.89
C LEU A 3 -6.63 1.26 -30.62
N PRO A 4 -7.10 0.77 -29.47
CA PRO A 4 -6.24 0.70 -28.28
C PRO A 4 -4.96 -0.04 -28.65
N SER A 5 -3.81 0.51 -28.25
CA SER A 5 -2.55 -0.21 -28.36
C SER A 5 -2.74 -1.61 -27.78
N PRO A 6 -2.27 -2.69 -28.42
CA PRO A 6 -2.30 -4.01 -27.81
C PRO A 6 -1.60 -3.92 -26.45
N PHE A 7 -2.33 -4.21 -25.37
CA PHE A 7 -1.75 -4.26 -24.03
C PHE A 7 -0.92 -5.53 -23.92
N SER A 8 0.33 -5.39 -23.48
CA SER A 8 1.13 -6.53 -23.07
C SER A 8 0.72 -6.95 -21.65
N PHE A 9 0.76 -8.24 -21.37
CA PHE A 9 0.52 -8.72 -20.01
C PHE A 9 1.40 -9.93 -19.70
N THR A 10 1.90 -9.97 -18.47
CA THR A 10 2.45 -11.20 -17.91
C THR A 10 1.37 -12.25 -17.95
N ASN A 11 1.61 -13.35 -18.66
CA ASN A 11 0.72 -14.50 -18.62
C ASN A 11 0.96 -15.27 -17.31
N PRO A 12 0.03 -15.26 -16.33
CA PRO A 12 0.27 -15.92 -15.05
C PRO A 12 0.36 -17.45 -15.18
N LEU A 13 -0.13 -18.03 -16.28
CA LEU A 13 -0.02 -19.45 -16.58
C LEU A 13 1.24 -19.82 -17.36
N ALA A 14 1.95 -18.82 -17.90
CA ALA A 14 3.21 -18.97 -18.61
C ALA A 14 4.06 -17.71 -18.41
N PRO A 15 4.53 -17.44 -17.17
CA PRO A 15 5.32 -16.26 -16.87
C PRO A 15 6.65 -16.30 -17.63
N THR A 16 7.25 -15.14 -17.86
CA THR A 16 8.63 -15.08 -18.36
C THR A 16 9.51 -15.91 -17.42
N PRO A 17 10.32 -16.86 -17.93
CA PRO A 17 11.23 -17.61 -17.08
C PRO A 17 12.10 -16.63 -16.30
N ASN A 18 11.96 -16.62 -14.98
CA ASN A 18 12.73 -15.72 -14.13
C ASN A 18 14.02 -16.44 -13.72
N PRO A 19 15.19 -15.97 -14.22
CA PRO A 19 16.49 -16.60 -13.92
C PRO A 19 16.79 -16.65 -12.42
N ALA A 20 16.16 -15.79 -11.61
CA ALA A 20 16.28 -15.78 -10.17
C ALA A 20 15.81 -17.08 -9.48
N HIS A 21 15.13 -17.97 -10.20
CA HIS A 21 14.73 -19.30 -9.72
C HIS A 21 15.74 -20.40 -10.04
N GLU A 22 16.78 -20.13 -10.85
CA GLU A 22 17.73 -21.14 -11.30
C GLU A 22 18.80 -21.46 -10.26
N SER A 23 19.32 -20.44 -9.56
CA SER A 23 20.35 -20.57 -8.52
C SER A 23 20.33 -19.38 -7.56
N ASP A 24 21.08 -19.46 -6.45
CA ASP A 24 21.28 -18.33 -5.54
C ASP A 24 22.07 -17.20 -6.24
N GLU A 25 23.08 -17.55 -7.04
CA GLU A 25 23.89 -16.63 -7.83
C GLU A 25 23.04 -15.90 -8.88
N ALA A 26 22.19 -16.63 -9.61
CA ALA A 26 21.28 -16.02 -10.59
C ALA A 26 20.25 -15.09 -9.94
N ARG A 27 19.82 -15.39 -8.70
CA ARG A 27 18.93 -14.51 -7.93
C ARG A 27 19.63 -13.21 -7.53
N VAL A 28 20.88 -13.29 -7.07
CA VAL A 28 21.66 -12.10 -6.74
C VAL A 28 21.90 -11.27 -8.00
N ALA A 29 22.35 -11.89 -9.09
CA ALA A 29 22.58 -11.21 -10.37
C ALA A 29 21.31 -10.53 -10.91
N PHE A 30 20.14 -11.15 -10.75
CA PHE A 30 18.86 -10.52 -11.08
C PHE A 30 18.66 -9.23 -10.29
N TRP A 31 18.86 -9.25 -8.97
CA TRP A 31 18.67 -8.07 -8.12
C TRP A 31 19.74 -7.00 -8.33
N GLU A 32 20.97 -7.38 -8.66
CA GLU A 32 22.00 -6.43 -9.12
C GLU A 32 21.56 -5.71 -10.38
N LYS A 33 21.03 -6.43 -11.36
CA LYS A 33 20.47 -5.82 -12.57
C LYS A 33 19.30 -4.88 -12.22
N GLN A 34 18.38 -5.29 -11.35
CA GLN A 34 17.26 -4.42 -10.94
C GLN A 34 17.72 -3.21 -10.13
N ALA A 35 18.87 -3.27 -9.45
CA ALA A 35 19.44 -2.14 -8.72
C ALA A 35 19.91 -1.00 -9.64
N GLU A 36 20.15 -1.27 -10.92
CA GLU A 36 20.46 -0.24 -11.95
C GLU A 36 19.28 0.72 -12.22
N ARG A 37 18.07 0.39 -11.74
CA ARG A 37 16.91 1.31 -11.75
C ARG A 37 17.13 2.55 -10.90
N LEU A 38 18.03 2.46 -9.93
CA LEU A 38 18.33 3.52 -8.99
C LEU A 38 19.59 4.27 -9.42
N SER A 39 19.64 5.53 -9.01
CA SER A 39 20.83 6.36 -9.10
C SER A 39 21.63 6.20 -7.81
N TRP A 40 22.86 5.70 -7.96
CA TRP A 40 23.80 5.45 -6.89
C TRP A 40 24.87 6.54 -6.85
N GLY A 41 25.14 7.10 -5.67
CA GLY A 41 26.30 7.97 -5.46
C GLY A 41 27.61 7.19 -5.36
N LYS A 42 27.53 5.95 -4.86
CA LYS A 42 28.59 4.95 -4.91
C LYS A 42 27.96 3.58 -5.15
N ALA A 43 28.50 2.82 -6.10
CA ALA A 43 28.11 1.42 -6.29
C ALA A 43 28.49 0.57 -5.06
N TRP A 44 27.81 -0.56 -4.90
CA TRP A 44 28.05 -1.49 -3.80
C TRP A 44 29.35 -2.28 -3.98
N ASP A 45 29.92 -2.68 -2.85
CA ASP A 45 31.11 -3.53 -2.78
C ASP A 45 30.70 -5.01 -2.71
N ASN A 46 29.55 -5.31 -2.08
CA ASN A 46 28.97 -6.65 -2.00
C ASN A 46 27.44 -6.61 -2.21
N ALA A 47 26.92 -7.45 -3.10
CA ALA A 47 25.52 -7.41 -3.49
C ALA A 47 24.57 -8.00 -2.43
N HIS A 48 24.98 -9.08 -1.76
CA HIS A 48 24.12 -9.78 -0.81
C HIS A 48 24.94 -10.53 0.23
N THR A 49 24.61 -10.31 1.50
CA THR A 49 25.07 -11.14 2.63
C THR A 49 23.86 -11.80 3.27
N PHE A 50 23.97 -13.11 3.48
CA PHE A 50 22.96 -13.87 4.21
C PHE A 50 23.60 -14.82 5.21
N GLN A 51 23.40 -14.55 6.49
CA GLN A 51 23.74 -15.46 7.58
C GLN A 51 22.47 -16.04 8.18
N LYS A 52 22.30 -17.36 8.04
CA LYS A 52 21.19 -18.09 8.64
C LYS A 52 21.24 -18.02 10.17
N PRO A 53 20.08 -18.03 10.86
CA PRO A 53 20.04 -18.16 12.32
C PRO A 53 20.84 -19.38 12.78
N GLN A 54 21.69 -19.21 13.78
CA GLN A 54 22.49 -20.27 14.39
C GLN A 54 21.98 -20.56 15.79
N VAL A 55 22.07 -21.82 16.24
CA VAL A 55 21.76 -22.16 17.63
C VAL A 55 22.81 -21.53 18.54
N ILE A 56 22.37 -20.69 19.48
CA ILE A 56 23.23 -19.97 20.43
C ILE A 56 23.10 -20.51 21.86
N GLY A 57 22.10 -21.36 22.11
CA GLY A 57 21.85 -21.91 23.43
C GLY A 57 20.59 -22.75 23.49
N THR A 58 20.19 -23.10 24.71
CA THR A 58 18.95 -23.80 25.00
C THR A 58 18.38 -23.21 26.28
N ASP A 59 17.09 -22.87 26.28
CA ASP A 59 16.42 -22.32 27.46
C ASP A 59 16.21 -23.39 28.56
N ALA A 60 15.64 -22.97 29.69
CA ALA A 60 15.42 -23.84 30.86
C ALA A 60 14.46 -25.01 30.57
N GLU A 61 13.66 -24.89 29.51
CA GLU A 61 12.67 -25.88 29.06
C GLU A 61 13.24 -26.83 27.98
N GLY A 62 14.51 -26.66 27.59
CA GLY A 62 15.14 -27.49 26.58
C GLY A 62 14.87 -27.04 25.13
N ILE A 63 14.38 -25.82 24.92
CA ILE A 63 14.11 -25.26 23.60
C ILE A 63 15.35 -24.50 23.09
N GLU A 64 15.76 -24.81 21.86
CA GLU A 64 16.90 -24.14 21.22
C GLU A 64 16.65 -22.64 21.03
N GLU A 65 17.62 -21.83 21.44
CA GLU A 65 17.66 -20.40 21.17
C GLU A 65 18.49 -20.12 19.92
N TYR A 66 18.02 -19.20 19.08
CA TYR A 66 18.64 -18.89 17.80
C TYR A 66 19.15 -17.45 17.73
N SER A 67 20.27 -17.24 17.05
CA SER A 67 20.75 -15.91 16.69
C SER A 67 19.79 -15.20 15.73
N VAL A 68 19.80 -13.87 15.73
CA VAL A 68 19.10 -13.08 14.72
C VAL A 68 19.78 -13.34 13.36
N PRO A 69 19.02 -13.58 12.27
CA PRO A 69 19.61 -13.69 10.93
C PRO A 69 20.20 -12.37 10.48
N GLU A 70 21.32 -12.42 9.77
CA GLU A 70 21.86 -11.25 9.08
C GLU A 70 21.45 -11.32 7.61
N ILE A 71 20.81 -10.26 7.12
CA ILE A 71 20.39 -10.12 5.73
C ILE A 71 20.74 -8.71 5.32
N LYS A 72 21.62 -8.56 4.33
CA LYS A 72 22.04 -7.25 3.82
C LYS A 72 22.10 -7.27 2.30
N TRP A 73 21.74 -6.15 1.69
CA TRP A 73 21.77 -5.97 0.25
C TRP A 73 22.56 -4.72 -0.13
N PHE A 74 23.41 -4.85 -1.15
CA PHE A 74 24.18 -3.75 -1.73
C PHE A 74 25.12 -3.05 -0.72
N GLU A 75 25.77 -3.84 0.14
CA GLU A 75 26.70 -3.35 1.16
C GLU A 75 27.82 -2.49 0.55
N GLY A 76 28.14 -1.39 1.24
CA GLY A 76 29.10 -0.39 0.77
C GLY A 76 28.56 0.54 -0.32
N GLY A 77 27.37 0.26 -0.85
CA GLY A 77 26.66 1.13 -1.78
C GLY A 77 26.08 2.34 -1.06
N LYS A 78 26.08 3.49 -1.74
CA LYS A 78 25.54 4.73 -1.19
C LYS A 78 24.57 5.40 -2.13
N LEU A 79 23.43 5.84 -1.60
CA LEU A 79 22.36 6.50 -2.33
C LEU A 79 21.62 7.49 -1.44
N ASN A 80 20.76 8.31 -2.04
CA ASN A 80 19.76 9.06 -1.31
C ASN A 80 18.37 8.71 -1.86
N VAL A 81 17.44 8.36 -0.96
CA VAL A 81 16.10 7.91 -1.35
C VAL A 81 15.28 9.07 -1.91
N ALA A 82 15.33 10.25 -1.30
CA ALA A 82 14.61 11.43 -1.79
C ALA A 82 15.10 11.86 -3.18
N TYR A 83 16.43 11.82 -3.40
CA TYR A 83 17.01 12.06 -4.72
C TYR A 83 16.46 11.12 -5.79
N ASN A 84 16.37 9.82 -5.46
CA ASN A 84 15.82 8.81 -6.36
C ASN A 84 14.32 8.97 -6.62
N CYS A 85 13.58 9.53 -5.67
CA CYS A 85 12.13 9.76 -5.81
C CYS A 85 11.80 11.07 -6.52
N VAL A 86 12.66 12.09 -6.45
CA VAL A 86 12.30 13.45 -6.89
C VAL A 86 13.42 14.13 -7.69
N ASP A 87 14.57 14.40 -7.06
CA ASP A 87 15.60 15.27 -7.65
C ASP A 87 16.07 14.78 -9.03
N ARG A 88 16.33 13.48 -9.20
CA ARG A 88 16.78 12.91 -10.48
C ARG A 88 15.76 13.10 -11.61
N HIS A 89 14.47 13.22 -11.29
CA HIS A 89 13.43 13.46 -12.28
C HIS A 89 13.42 14.92 -12.72
N VAL A 90 13.64 15.84 -11.78
CA VAL A 90 13.80 17.28 -12.06
C VAL A 90 15.04 17.51 -12.93
N GLU A 91 16.18 16.92 -12.55
CA GLU A 91 17.44 17.00 -13.31
C GLU A 91 17.32 16.40 -14.73
N ALA A 92 16.51 15.35 -14.88
CA ALA A 92 16.18 14.78 -16.19
C ALA A 92 15.18 15.63 -17.01
N GLY A 93 14.90 16.88 -16.60
CA GLY A 93 14.02 17.80 -17.32
C GLY A 93 12.53 17.58 -17.10
N ARG A 94 12.13 16.78 -16.10
CA ARG A 94 10.71 16.50 -15.78
C ARG A 94 10.18 17.34 -14.62
N GLY A 95 10.80 18.48 -14.33
CA GLY A 95 10.41 19.36 -13.23
C GLY A 95 8.97 19.89 -13.32
N ASP A 96 8.47 20.12 -14.54
CA ASP A 96 7.11 20.62 -14.79
C ASP A 96 6.04 19.52 -14.78
N LYS A 97 6.44 18.25 -14.79
CA LYS A 97 5.50 17.12 -14.68
C LYS A 97 4.85 17.13 -13.30
N VAL A 98 3.54 16.91 -13.24
CA VAL A 98 2.83 16.72 -11.97
C VAL A 98 3.35 15.45 -11.28
N ALA A 99 3.84 15.57 -10.06
CA ALA A 99 4.13 14.43 -9.20
C ALA A 99 2.86 13.99 -8.48
N LEU A 100 2.18 14.92 -7.81
CA LEU A 100 1.02 14.63 -6.97
C LEU A 100 -0.21 15.43 -7.42
N TYR A 101 -1.32 14.75 -7.64
CA TYR A 101 -2.65 15.35 -7.56
C TYR A 101 -3.22 15.08 -6.17
N PHE A 102 -3.41 16.13 -5.38
CA PHE A 102 -4.08 16.04 -4.10
C PHE A 102 -5.57 16.35 -4.23
N GLU A 103 -6.39 15.47 -3.67
CA GLU A 103 -7.83 15.67 -3.51
C GLU A 103 -8.21 15.54 -2.03
N GLY A 104 -8.53 16.67 -1.40
CA GLY A 104 -9.06 16.73 -0.04
C GLY A 104 -10.51 16.26 0.05
N GLU A 105 -10.91 15.77 1.23
CA GLU A 105 -12.31 15.37 1.45
C GLU A 105 -13.30 16.56 1.32
N PRO A 106 -12.99 17.77 1.83
CA PRO A 106 -13.82 18.96 1.64
C PRO A 106 -13.94 19.43 0.17
N GLY A 107 -13.08 18.91 -0.71
CA GLY A 107 -13.06 19.24 -2.13
C GLY A 107 -11.97 20.23 -2.55
N ASP A 108 -11.11 20.66 -1.60
CA ASP A 108 -9.84 21.33 -1.89
C ASP A 108 -8.91 20.42 -2.70
N ARG A 109 -8.13 21.03 -3.60
CA ARG A 109 -7.31 20.32 -4.57
C ARG A 109 -6.01 21.05 -4.81
N GLU A 110 -4.98 20.28 -5.11
CA GLU A 110 -3.67 20.81 -5.47
C GLU A 110 -3.02 19.92 -6.52
N ALA A 111 -2.30 20.52 -7.47
CA ALA A 111 -1.41 19.82 -8.38
C ALA A 111 0.02 20.24 -8.08
N ILE A 112 0.85 19.31 -7.62
CA ILE A 112 2.22 19.56 -7.19
C ILE A 112 3.15 18.94 -8.23
N THR A 113 3.97 19.77 -8.89
CA THR A 113 4.97 19.29 -9.85
C THR A 113 6.18 18.69 -9.15
N TYR A 114 6.99 17.90 -9.85
CA TYR A 114 8.26 17.37 -9.31
C TYR A 114 9.17 18.49 -8.80
N ALA A 115 9.26 19.63 -9.49
CA ALA A 115 10.05 20.77 -9.04
C ALA A 115 9.47 21.44 -7.79
N GLU A 116 8.15 21.54 -7.66
CA GLU A 116 7.51 22.06 -6.46
C GLU A 116 7.67 21.10 -5.27
N LEU A 117 7.49 19.81 -5.50
CA LEU A 117 7.72 18.77 -4.50
C LEU A 117 9.17 18.80 -3.99
N GLN A 118 10.15 18.94 -4.89
CA GLN A 118 11.57 19.07 -4.53
C GLN A 118 11.80 20.26 -3.59
N ARG A 119 11.25 21.44 -3.92
CA ARG A 119 11.37 22.65 -3.09
C ARG A 119 10.75 22.46 -1.71
N ARG A 120 9.55 21.88 -1.63
CA ARG A 120 8.87 21.62 -0.35
C ARG A 120 9.63 20.62 0.51
N ILE A 121 10.19 19.57 -0.09
CA ILE A 121 11.05 18.61 0.61
C ILE A 121 12.31 19.31 1.12
N ALA A 122 12.93 20.19 0.34
CA ALA A 122 14.09 20.95 0.78
C ALA A 122 13.78 21.85 1.98
N ARG A 123 12.66 22.59 1.95
CA ARG A 123 12.20 23.40 3.10
C ARG A 123 11.93 22.56 4.34
N ALA A 124 11.24 21.43 4.18
CA ALA A 124 10.96 20.52 5.28
C ALA A 124 12.24 19.90 5.85
N ALA A 125 13.21 19.51 5.01
CA ALA A 125 14.51 19.00 5.44
C ALA A 125 15.31 20.05 6.23
N ASN A 126 15.40 21.28 5.71
CA ASN A 126 16.02 22.41 6.41
C ASN A 126 15.32 22.70 7.76
N GLY A 127 13.98 22.64 7.78
CA GLY A 127 13.17 22.78 9.00
C GLY A 127 13.49 21.71 10.04
N LEU A 128 13.53 20.43 9.65
CA LEU A 128 13.90 19.33 10.55
C LEU A 128 15.34 19.48 11.07
N LEU A 129 16.28 19.90 10.22
CA LEU A 129 17.66 20.18 10.63
C LEU A 129 17.74 21.34 11.63
N LYS A 130 16.95 22.40 11.45
CA LYS A 130 16.83 23.53 12.38
C LYS A 130 16.33 23.09 13.76
N LEU A 131 15.43 22.10 13.80
CA LEU A 131 14.95 21.47 15.04
C LEU A 131 15.92 20.43 15.63
N GLY A 132 17.12 20.27 15.06
CA GLY A 132 18.14 19.37 15.62
C GLY A 132 18.00 17.90 15.21
N VAL A 133 17.09 17.55 14.29
CA VAL A 133 17.00 16.19 13.73
C VAL A 133 18.24 15.89 12.90
N ARG A 134 18.89 14.76 13.13
CA ARG A 134 20.08 14.29 12.39
C ARG A 134 19.88 12.87 11.88
N LYS A 135 20.82 12.41 11.07
CA LYS A 135 20.87 11.01 10.59
C LYS A 135 20.72 10.03 11.77
N GLY A 136 19.83 9.06 11.63
CA GLY A 136 19.52 8.04 12.63
C GLY A 136 18.51 8.46 13.71
N ASP A 137 18.12 9.73 13.79
CA ASP A 137 17.02 10.16 14.65
C ASP A 137 15.69 9.67 14.11
N ARG A 138 14.74 9.36 15.01
CA ARG A 138 13.39 8.91 14.63
C ARG A 138 12.43 10.08 14.61
N VAL A 139 11.57 10.11 13.60
CA VAL A 139 10.49 11.09 13.43
C VAL A 139 9.18 10.33 13.27
N VAL A 140 8.23 10.55 14.18
CA VAL A 140 6.89 9.95 14.07
C VAL A 140 6.00 10.88 13.25
N ILE A 141 5.35 10.34 12.22
CA ILE A 141 4.46 11.10 11.33
C ILE A 141 3.03 10.57 11.53
N TYR A 142 2.20 11.35 12.22
CA TYR A 142 0.81 11.07 12.55
C TYR A 142 -0.12 12.03 11.77
N LEU A 143 -0.10 11.89 10.45
CA LEU A 143 -0.83 12.73 9.51
C LEU A 143 -1.88 11.93 8.73
N PRO A 144 -2.94 12.58 8.22
CA PRO A 144 -3.85 12.00 7.23
C PRO A 144 -3.16 11.88 5.85
N VAL A 145 -3.92 11.47 4.82
CA VAL A 145 -3.42 11.40 3.43
C VAL A 145 -3.44 12.80 2.81
N ILE A 146 -2.40 13.59 3.11
CA ILE A 146 -2.17 14.97 2.64
C ILE A 146 -0.74 15.13 2.10
N PRO A 147 -0.45 16.16 1.28
CA PRO A 147 0.88 16.35 0.70
C PRO A 147 2.02 16.38 1.73
N GLU A 148 1.78 16.99 2.89
CA GLU A 148 2.75 17.13 3.97
C GLU A 148 3.25 15.77 4.47
N THR A 149 2.43 14.71 4.40
CA THR A 149 2.84 13.36 4.77
C THR A 149 3.94 12.84 3.85
N ILE A 150 3.81 13.03 2.53
CA ILE A 150 4.84 12.66 1.56
C ILE A 150 6.08 13.56 1.71
N ILE A 151 5.86 14.87 1.85
CA ILE A 151 6.93 15.85 1.99
C ILE A 151 7.82 15.52 3.20
N PHE A 152 7.25 15.29 4.39
CA PHE A 152 8.03 14.96 5.57
C PHE A 152 8.64 13.56 5.52
N THR A 153 7.97 12.59 4.91
CA THR A 153 8.53 11.25 4.69
C THR A 153 9.82 11.34 3.88
N LEU A 154 9.79 12.07 2.75
CA LEU A 154 10.95 12.24 1.89
C LEU A 154 11.98 13.21 2.48
N ALA A 155 11.58 14.20 3.27
CA ALA A 155 12.52 15.06 4.01
C ALA A 155 13.33 14.25 5.03
N CYS A 156 12.68 13.34 5.78
CA CYS A 156 13.38 12.43 6.68
C CYS A 156 14.39 11.56 5.92
N ALA A 157 13.94 10.94 4.82
CA ALA A 157 14.79 10.11 3.97
C ALA A 157 15.94 10.91 3.33
N ARG A 158 15.74 12.20 3.05
CA ARG A 158 16.77 13.11 2.51
C ARG A 158 17.92 13.31 3.49
N ILE A 159 17.61 13.53 4.77
CA ILE A 159 18.61 13.82 5.83
C ILE A 159 19.07 12.57 6.60
N GLY A 160 18.60 11.39 6.21
CA GLY A 160 18.93 10.11 6.86
C GLY A 160 18.23 9.89 8.21
N ALA A 161 17.17 10.65 8.48
CA ALA A 161 16.28 10.38 9.62
C ALA A 161 15.34 9.21 9.30
N ILE A 162 14.92 8.52 10.35
CA ILE A 162 14.11 7.30 10.25
C ILE A 162 12.66 7.68 10.55
N HIS A 163 11.82 7.72 9.53
CA HIS A 163 10.41 8.05 9.73
C HIS A 163 9.61 6.83 10.20
N SER A 164 8.55 7.09 10.96
CA SER A 164 7.59 6.08 11.40
C SER A 164 6.18 6.64 11.25
N LEU A 165 5.50 6.26 10.17
CA LEU A 165 4.14 6.72 9.91
C LEU A 165 3.15 5.98 10.82
N VAL A 166 2.17 6.73 11.32
CA VAL A 166 1.11 6.25 12.19
C VAL A 166 -0.22 6.70 11.63
N PHE A 167 -1.15 5.76 11.49
CA PHE A 167 -2.46 6.04 10.93
C PHE A 167 -3.16 7.14 11.74
N GLY A 168 -3.53 8.26 11.10
CA GLY A 168 -4.16 9.42 11.75
C GLY A 168 -5.46 9.10 12.52
N GLY A 169 -6.08 7.95 12.28
CA GLY A 169 -7.24 7.48 13.03
C GLY A 169 -6.96 6.60 14.25
N PHE A 170 -5.69 6.38 14.63
CA PHE A 170 -5.34 5.65 15.87
C PHE A 170 -5.63 6.46 17.13
N SER A 171 -5.86 5.74 18.24
CA SER A 171 -6.03 6.34 19.57
C SER A 171 -4.73 6.92 20.11
N ALA A 172 -4.84 7.82 21.09
CA ALA A 172 -3.71 8.35 21.84
C ALA A 172 -2.81 7.24 22.40
N GLU A 173 -3.38 6.22 23.04
CA GLU A 173 -2.61 5.09 23.59
C GLU A 173 -1.82 4.31 22.52
N ALA A 174 -2.40 4.13 21.33
CA ALA A 174 -1.71 3.46 20.24
C ALA A 174 -0.58 4.31 19.65
N LEU A 175 -0.73 5.64 19.65
CA LEU A 175 0.32 6.58 19.27
C LEU A 175 1.42 6.65 20.34
N LYS A 176 1.03 6.73 21.61
CA LYS A 176 1.91 6.78 22.80
C LYS A 176 2.92 5.65 22.76
N PHE A 177 2.47 4.42 22.64
CA PHE A 177 3.34 3.25 22.56
C PHE A 177 4.42 3.39 21.48
N ARG A 178 4.07 3.93 20.30
CA ARG A 178 5.02 4.07 19.17
C ARG A 178 6.01 5.21 19.40
N VAL A 179 5.55 6.32 19.97
CA VAL A 179 6.40 7.44 20.32
C VAL A 179 7.43 7.03 21.39
N GLU A 180 7.00 6.25 22.40
CA GLU A 180 7.88 5.69 23.43
C GLU A 180 8.85 4.65 22.86
N ASP A 181 8.37 3.68 22.08
CA ASP A 181 9.17 2.56 21.56
C ASP A 181 10.19 3.01 20.49
N THR A 182 9.83 3.96 19.61
CA THR A 182 10.77 4.53 18.63
C THR A 182 11.81 5.45 19.28
N GLY A 183 11.53 5.99 20.47
CA GLY A 183 12.32 7.07 21.07
C GLY A 183 12.51 8.25 20.13
N ALA A 184 11.45 8.63 19.41
CA ALA A 184 11.48 9.72 18.44
C ALA A 184 11.70 11.10 19.10
N LYS A 185 12.38 11.99 18.36
CA LYS A 185 12.61 13.39 18.77
C LYS A 185 11.50 14.33 18.34
N VAL A 186 10.85 14.02 17.23
CA VAL A 186 9.83 14.86 16.61
C VAL A 186 8.58 14.04 16.34
N LEU A 187 7.42 14.62 16.66
CA LEU A 187 6.11 14.17 16.23
C LEU A 187 5.54 15.18 15.23
N ILE A 188 5.03 14.70 14.11
CA ILE A 188 4.36 15.54 13.10
C ILE A 188 2.89 15.15 13.09
N THR A 189 1.99 16.11 13.25
CA THR A 189 0.55 15.89 13.38
C THR A 189 -0.25 17.01 12.71
N THR A 190 -1.57 16.86 12.67
CA THR A 190 -2.51 17.93 12.31
C THR A 190 -3.20 18.49 13.54
N ASP A 191 -3.80 19.68 13.41
CA ASP A 191 -4.85 20.19 14.30
C ASP A 191 -6.07 19.25 14.30
N GLY A 192 -6.49 18.82 13.12
CA GLY A 192 -7.59 17.90 12.86
C GLY A 192 -7.51 17.25 11.49
N GLN A 193 -8.41 16.30 11.22
CA GLN A 193 -8.52 15.63 9.91
C GLN A 193 -9.97 15.67 9.41
N ASN A 194 -10.15 15.81 8.10
CA ASN A 194 -11.46 15.69 7.47
C ASN A 194 -11.76 14.23 7.20
N ARG A 195 -12.85 13.72 7.76
CA ARG A 195 -13.25 12.32 7.60
C ARG A 195 -14.75 12.14 7.67
N ARG A 196 -15.33 11.54 6.63
CA ARG A 196 -16.77 11.27 6.49
C ARG A 196 -17.63 12.53 6.65
N GLY A 197 -17.17 13.64 6.09
CA GLY A 197 -17.85 14.94 6.06
C GLY A 197 -17.78 15.67 7.40
N LYS A 198 -16.85 15.31 8.29
CA LYS A 198 -16.68 15.91 9.62
C LYS A 198 -15.22 16.14 9.92
N VAL A 199 -14.96 17.19 10.70
CA VAL A 199 -13.65 17.40 11.33
C VAL A 199 -13.53 16.49 12.55
N VAL A 200 -12.45 15.71 12.60
CA VAL A 200 -12.07 14.90 13.77
C VAL A 200 -10.81 15.52 14.37
N PRO A 201 -10.85 15.98 15.64
CA PRO A 201 -9.66 16.52 16.31
C PRO A 201 -8.55 15.48 16.41
N VAL A 202 -7.32 15.88 16.07
CA VAL A 202 -6.15 14.99 16.07
C VAL A 202 -5.13 15.45 17.11
N LYS A 203 -4.94 16.77 17.27
CA LYS A 203 -3.95 17.34 18.19
C LYS A 203 -4.13 16.91 19.65
N VAL A 204 -5.37 16.73 20.11
CA VAL A 204 -5.67 16.22 21.46
C VAL A 204 -5.07 14.82 21.71
N ASN A 205 -5.12 13.93 20.71
CA ASN A 205 -4.55 12.59 20.83
C ASN A 205 -3.02 12.64 20.79
N ALA A 206 -2.46 13.56 20.01
CA ALA A 206 -1.02 13.80 19.98
C ALA A 206 -0.50 14.29 21.34
N ASP A 207 -1.22 15.21 21.99
CA ASP A 207 -0.84 15.71 23.32
C ASP A 207 -0.89 14.62 24.39
N GLU A 208 -1.96 13.82 24.40
CA GLU A 208 -2.07 12.68 25.31
C GLU A 208 -0.95 11.66 25.05
N ALA A 209 -0.60 11.38 23.80
CA ALA A 209 0.49 10.49 23.46
C ALA A 209 1.86 11.02 23.92
N CYS A 210 2.11 12.31 23.78
CA CYS A 210 3.35 12.96 24.23
C CYS A 210 3.46 13.13 25.75
N SER A 211 2.39 12.90 26.51
CA SER A 211 2.40 12.98 27.99
C SER A 211 3.13 11.81 28.68
N GLY A 212 3.50 10.79 27.91
CA GLY A 212 4.22 9.59 28.37
C GLY A 212 5.71 9.77 28.63
N GLU A 213 6.41 8.65 28.82
CA GLU A 213 7.87 8.60 28.95
C GLU A 213 8.51 8.52 27.56
N ASN A 214 8.73 9.66 26.93
CA ASN A 214 9.25 9.74 25.56
C ASN A 214 10.31 10.83 25.38
N ASN A 215 10.92 10.86 24.20
CA ASN A 215 11.98 11.79 23.83
C ASN A 215 11.50 12.93 22.92
N ILE A 216 10.19 13.20 22.84
CA ILE A 216 9.66 14.23 21.93
C ILE A 216 10.08 15.61 22.44
N GLU A 217 10.90 16.28 21.65
CA GLU A 217 11.37 17.65 21.85
C GLU A 217 10.46 18.64 21.11
N HIS A 218 9.95 18.25 19.94
CA HIS A 218 9.12 19.11 19.09
C HIS A 218 7.90 18.39 18.53
N VAL A 219 6.78 19.11 18.47
CA VAL A 219 5.55 18.68 17.79
C VAL A 219 5.25 19.66 16.66
N ILE A 220 5.38 19.21 15.42
CA ILE A 220 5.04 20.00 14.23
C ILE A 220 3.56 19.79 13.93
N VAL A 221 2.78 20.88 13.88
CA VAL A 221 1.33 20.84 13.66
C VAL A 221 1.01 21.44 12.30
N VAL A 222 0.42 20.65 11.40
CA VAL A 222 -0.16 21.12 10.14
C VAL A 222 -1.55 21.69 10.43
N ASP A 223 -1.79 22.92 9.99
CA ASP A 223 -3.10 23.58 10.13
C ASP A 223 -4.03 23.14 8.99
N ARG A 224 -4.63 21.97 9.15
CA ARG A 224 -5.44 21.30 8.13
C ARG A 224 -6.91 21.72 8.20
N THR A 225 -7.45 21.98 9.39
CA THR A 225 -8.89 22.17 9.60
C THR A 225 -9.28 23.52 10.19
N SER A 226 -8.35 24.24 10.81
CA SER A 226 -8.63 25.47 11.54
C SER A 226 -8.21 26.74 10.81
N ALA A 227 -7.39 26.65 9.76
CA ALA A 227 -6.78 27.79 9.05
C ALA A 227 -7.78 28.87 8.61
N ALA A 228 -8.99 28.47 8.19
CA ALA A 228 -10.02 29.40 7.72
C ALA A 228 -10.88 30.01 8.85
N ASP A 229 -10.77 29.52 10.08
CA ASP A 229 -11.56 29.96 11.23
C ASP A 229 -10.62 30.40 12.37
N PRO A 230 -10.41 31.72 12.55
CA PRO A 230 -9.54 32.25 13.61
C PRO A 230 -9.92 31.82 15.02
N VAL A 231 -11.21 31.53 15.27
CA VAL A 231 -11.69 31.09 16.58
C VAL A 231 -11.30 29.64 16.79
N ALA A 232 -11.51 28.77 15.79
CA ALA A 232 -11.09 27.38 15.85
C ALA A 232 -9.55 27.26 15.96
N HIS A 233 -8.82 28.07 15.18
CA HIS A 233 -7.36 28.12 15.20
C HIS A 233 -6.81 28.48 16.59
N ALA A 234 -7.39 29.51 17.22
CA ALA A 234 -7.02 29.92 18.58
C ALA A 234 -7.39 28.89 19.68
N GLN A 235 -8.25 27.92 19.38
CA GLN A 235 -8.67 26.86 20.32
C GLN A 235 -7.86 25.58 20.19
N VAL A 236 -6.97 25.46 19.20
CA VAL A 236 -6.11 24.28 19.06
C VAL A 236 -5.23 24.15 20.31
N PRO A 237 -5.27 23.00 21.04
CA PRO A 237 -4.46 22.80 22.23
C PRO A 237 -2.96 22.96 21.92
N TRP A 238 -2.26 23.73 22.74
CA TRP A 238 -0.89 24.14 22.46
C TRP A 238 0.02 24.06 23.70
N THR A 239 1.20 23.46 23.53
CA THR A 239 2.28 23.41 24.52
C THR A 239 3.42 24.32 24.08
N ALA A 240 3.58 25.46 24.77
CA ALA A 240 4.63 26.43 24.46
C ALA A 240 6.04 25.81 24.56
N GLY A 241 6.89 26.12 23.60
CA GLY A 241 8.27 25.61 23.51
C GLY A 241 8.41 24.23 22.87
N ARG A 242 7.33 23.45 22.77
CA ARG A 242 7.31 22.14 22.10
C ARG A 242 6.58 22.19 20.76
N ASP A 243 5.41 22.81 20.73
CA ASP A 243 4.53 22.81 19.56
C ASP A 243 4.91 23.96 18.61
N ILE A 244 4.93 23.68 17.31
CA ILE A 244 5.32 24.61 16.25
C ILE A 244 4.37 24.41 15.06
N TRP A 245 3.86 25.50 14.48
CA TRP A 245 3.07 25.40 13.26
C TRP A 245 3.96 25.02 12.07
N TYR A 246 3.42 24.20 11.17
CA TYR A 246 4.12 23.77 9.96
C TYR A 246 4.61 24.96 9.14
N HIS A 247 3.73 25.92 8.84
CA HIS A 247 4.07 27.10 8.04
C HIS A 247 5.16 27.95 8.71
N ASP A 248 5.09 28.16 10.03
CA ASP A 248 6.14 28.86 10.79
C ASP A 248 7.50 28.15 10.75
N LEU A 249 7.51 26.82 10.60
CA LEU A 249 8.74 26.05 10.49
C LEU A 249 9.37 26.16 9.10
N VAL A 250 8.57 26.08 8.04
CA VAL A 250 9.06 25.82 6.67
C VAL A 250 9.06 27.05 5.75
N ASP A 251 8.20 28.05 5.96
CA ASP A 251 8.01 29.13 4.98
C ASP A 251 9.27 29.98 4.78
N ASP A 252 10.02 30.22 5.85
CA ASP A 252 11.29 30.97 5.82
C ASP A 252 12.52 30.08 5.53
N GLN A 253 12.34 28.78 5.30
CA GLN A 253 13.46 27.89 4.97
C GLN A 253 13.88 28.05 3.51
N PRO A 254 15.18 27.87 3.20
CA PRO A 254 15.62 27.76 1.82
C PRO A 254 14.87 26.65 1.10
N ASP A 255 14.47 26.91 -0.15
CA ASP A 255 13.83 25.95 -1.04
C ASP A 255 14.82 25.04 -1.78
N THR A 256 16.09 25.11 -1.38
CA THR A 256 17.18 24.21 -1.80
C THR A 256 17.82 23.56 -0.58
N HIS A 257 18.23 22.29 -0.72
CA HIS A 257 18.95 21.53 0.30
C HIS A 257 19.90 20.56 -0.39
N GLU A 258 21.17 20.53 -0.02
CA GLU A 258 22.12 19.53 -0.52
C GLU A 258 21.86 18.18 0.14
N TYR A 259 21.50 17.15 -0.63
CA TYR A 259 21.21 15.83 -0.07
C TYR A 259 22.51 15.14 0.36
N GLU A 260 22.44 14.32 1.42
CA GLU A 260 23.56 13.49 1.85
C GLU A 260 23.44 12.07 1.27
N LEU A 261 24.58 11.44 0.98
CA LEU A 261 24.62 10.04 0.59
C LEU A 261 24.59 9.15 1.84
N HIS A 262 23.60 8.26 1.90
CA HIS A 262 23.40 7.30 2.99
C HIS A 262 23.82 5.90 2.54
N ASP A 263 24.22 5.06 3.49
CA ASP A 263 24.56 3.67 3.22
C ASP A 263 23.31 2.88 2.83
N ALA A 264 23.47 1.92 1.92
CA ALA A 264 22.41 1.04 1.43
C ALA A 264 21.59 0.38 2.56
N GLU A 265 22.29 0.02 3.64
CA GLU A 265 21.77 -0.65 4.83
C GLU A 265 21.37 0.31 5.96
N ASP A 266 21.45 1.63 5.77
CA ASP A 266 20.90 2.56 6.74
C ASP A 266 19.38 2.34 6.86
N PRO A 267 18.80 2.41 8.08
CA PRO A 267 17.35 2.33 8.25
C PRO A 267 16.64 3.49 7.53
N LEU A 268 15.65 3.16 6.71
CA LEU A 268 14.78 4.13 6.05
C LEU A 268 13.57 4.46 6.93
N PHE A 269 12.88 3.43 7.43
CA PHE A 269 11.66 3.60 8.21
C PHE A 269 11.38 2.47 9.17
N ILE A 270 10.54 2.79 10.16
CA ILE A 270 9.95 1.84 11.10
C ILE A 270 8.45 1.77 10.84
N ILE A 271 7.91 0.57 10.66
CA ILE A 271 6.46 0.37 10.53
C ILE A 271 5.94 -0.65 11.55
N TYR A 272 4.95 -0.23 12.34
CA TYR A 272 4.41 -1.08 13.40
C TYR A 272 3.33 -2.02 12.91
N THR A 273 3.45 -3.31 13.24
CA THR A 273 2.43 -4.32 12.93
C THR A 273 1.87 -4.97 14.19
N SER A 274 0.59 -5.34 14.15
CA SER A 274 -0.05 -6.12 15.20
C SER A 274 0.37 -7.59 15.08
N GLY A 275 1.35 -8.02 15.89
CA GLY A 275 1.72 -9.43 16.00
C GLY A 275 0.62 -10.28 16.66
N THR A 276 0.70 -11.60 16.54
CA THR A 276 -0.29 -12.54 17.09
C THR A 276 -0.20 -12.75 18.61
N THR A 277 0.87 -12.29 19.27
CA THR A 277 1.22 -12.72 20.63
C THR A 277 1.73 -11.61 21.57
N GLY A 278 1.53 -10.32 21.28
CA GLY A 278 2.01 -9.28 22.20
C GLY A 278 1.90 -7.83 21.71
N LYS A 279 2.81 -6.98 22.22
CA LYS A 279 2.94 -5.57 21.84
C LYS A 279 3.20 -5.43 20.31
N PRO A 280 2.75 -4.35 19.66
CA PRO A 280 3.06 -4.11 18.26
C PRO A 280 4.58 -4.13 18.03
N LYS A 281 5.02 -4.68 16.90
CA LYS A 281 6.44 -4.81 16.56
C LYS A 281 6.81 -3.78 15.51
N GLY A 282 7.86 -2.99 15.75
CA GLY A 282 8.42 -2.05 14.77
C GLY A 282 9.30 -2.80 13.76
N LEU A 283 8.79 -3.01 12.56
CA LEU A 283 9.57 -3.59 11.46
C LEU A 283 10.44 -2.49 10.86
N VAL A 284 11.72 -2.79 10.66
CA VAL A 284 12.68 -1.86 10.04
C VAL A 284 12.91 -2.28 8.60
N HIS A 285 12.86 -1.30 7.69
CA HIS A 285 13.32 -1.46 6.31
C HIS A 285 14.53 -0.56 6.06
N THR A 286 15.54 -1.09 5.36
CA THR A 286 16.74 -0.35 4.95
C THR A 286 16.53 0.37 3.61
N MET A 287 17.37 1.35 3.31
CA MET A 287 17.18 2.24 2.16
C MET A 287 17.22 1.53 0.81
N ALA A 288 18.33 0.87 0.47
CA ALA A 288 18.55 0.39 -0.89
C ALA A 288 17.68 -0.81 -1.24
N GLY A 289 17.74 -1.89 -0.44
CA GLY A 289 17.02 -3.13 -0.73
C GLY A 289 15.52 -2.91 -0.90
N TYR A 290 14.94 -2.10 -0.02
CA TYR A 290 13.52 -1.73 -0.11
C TYR A 290 13.21 -0.92 -1.37
N LEU A 291 14.04 0.09 -1.69
CA LEU A 291 13.81 0.95 -2.84
C LEU A 291 13.98 0.22 -4.18
N VAL A 292 14.97 -0.68 -4.31
CA VAL A 292 15.17 -1.53 -5.50
C VAL A 292 13.95 -2.41 -5.73
N GLN A 293 13.50 -3.12 -4.68
CA GLN A 293 12.32 -3.97 -4.75
C GLN A 293 11.08 -3.17 -5.15
N THR A 294 10.91 -1.99 -4.54
CA THR A 294 9.74 -1.14 -4.75
C THR A 294 9.73 -0.57 -6.17
N ALA A 295 10.87 -0.09 -6.66
CA ALA A 295 11.03 0.42 -8.03
C ALA A 295 10.68 -0.66 -9.06
N TYR A 296 11.25 -1.87 -8.90
CA TYR A 296 11.01 -2.99 -9.80
C TYR A 296 9.56 -3.46 -9.77
N THR A 297 9.02 -3.75 -8.58
CA THR A 297 7.68 -4.32 -8.45
C THR A 297 6.59 -3.33 -8.87
N HIS A 298 6.75 -2.04 -8.60
CA HIS A 298 5.85 -1.03 -9.13
C HIS A 298 5.90 -1.01 -10.67
N ALA A 299 7.08 -0.97 -11.27
CA ALA A 299 7.21 -0.97 -12.73
C ALA A 299 6.58 -2.20 -13.41
N LEU A 300 6.81 -3.39 -12.83
CA LEU A 300 6.22 -4.64 -13.31
C LEU A 300 4.69 -4.66 -13.16
N LEU A 301 4.19 -4.35 -11.97
CA LEU A 301 2.77 -4.52 -11.65
C LEU A 301 1.88 -3.49 -12.36
N TYR A 302 2.42 -2.31 -12.65
CA TYR A 302 1.70 -1.17 -13.20
C TYR A 302 2.11 -0.83 -14.64
N ASP A 303 2.66 -1.82 -15.35
CA ASP A 303 2.92 -1.78 -16.80
C ASP A 303 3.79 -0.59 -17.22
N LEU A 304 4.97 -0.46 -16.60
CA LEU A 304 5.97 0.54 -16.98
C LEU A 304 7.14 -0.06 -17.75
N LEU A 305 7.17 -1.39 -17.94
CA LEU A 305 8.25 -2.08 -18.62
C LEU A 305 8.08 -2.01 -20.15
N PRO A 306 9.18 -2.00 -20.91
CA PRO A 306 9.11 -2.06 -22.37
C PRO A 306 8.49 -3.38 -22.82
N ASP A 307 7.83 -3.34 -23.98
CA ASP A 307 7.22 -4.52 -24.57
C ASP A 307 8.16 -5.19 -25.58
N TYR A 308 8.09 -6.51 -25.66
CA TYR A 308 8.69 -7.31 -26.72
C TYR A 308 7.69 -8.34 -27.25
N VAL A 309 7.98 -8.90 -28.42
CA VAL A 309 7.21 -10.01 -28.98
C VAL A 309 8.01 -11.28 -28.72
N ASP A 310 7.41 -12.26 -28.03
CA ASP A 310 8.05 -13.54 -27.77
C ASP A 310 8.14 -14.43 -29.02
N ASP A 311 8.81 -15.59 -28.89
CA ASP A 311 8.99 -16.55 -29.98
C ASP A 311 7.66 -17.11 -30.53
N ASP A 312 6.58 -17.04 -29.74
CA ASP A 312 5.22 -17.46 -30.12
C ASP A 312 4.41 -16.33 -30.78
N GLY A 313 5.00 -15.14 -30.97
CA GLY A 313 4.35 -13.97 -31.56
C GLY A 313 3.44 -13.20 -30.60
N VAL A 314 3.56 -13.44 -29.29
CA VAL A 314 2.76 -12.80 -28.24
C VAL A 314 3.48 -11.57 -27.69
N LEU A 315 2.78 -10.44 -27.62
CA LEU A 315 3.29 -9.22 -27.00
C LEU A 315 3.36 -9.38 -25.47
N ARG A 316 4.53 -9.15 -24.88
CA ARG A 316 4.81 -9.31 -23.45
C ARG A 316 5.63 -8.15 -22.89
N PRO A 317 5.48 -7.83 -21.60
CA PRO A 317 6.42 -6.93 -20.93
C PRO A 317 7.77 -7.64 -20.76
N ASP A 318 8.87 -6.92 -20.98
CA ASP A 318 10.21 -7.38 -20.63
C ASP A 318 10.40 -7.28 -19.11
N GLU A 319 9.95 -8.34 -18.41
CA GLU A 319 10.02 -8.49 -16.96
C GLU A 319 11.46 -8.46 -16.42
N LEU A 320 12.46 -8.63 -17.28
CA LEU A 320 13.88 -8.61 -16.90
C LEU A 320 14.54 -7.27 -17.16
N SER A 321 13.88 -6.33 -17.84
CA SER A 321 14.41 -4.99 -18.07
C SER A 321 14.65 -4.28 -16.73
N ALA A 322 15.71 -3.47 -16.66
CA ALA A 322 15.94 -2.50 -15.58
C ALA A 322 15.56 -1.07 -16.00
N VAL A 323 15.10 -0.90 -17.24
CA VAL A 323 14.73 0.39 -17.83
C VAL A 323 13.23 0.38 -18.10
N ASN A 324 12.55 1.43 -17.65
CA ASN A 324 11.13 1.62 -17.95
C ASN A 324 10.94 2.16 -19.37
N ASP A 325 9.79 1.88 -19.96
CA ASP A 325 9.33 2.55 -21.17
C ASP A 325 8.97 4.02 -20.83
N PRO A 326 9.67 5.02 -21.41
CA PRO A 326 9.43 6.42 -21.10
C PRO A 326 8.03 6.88 -21.50
N ALA A 327 7.43 6.33 -22.56
CA ALA A 327 6.08 6.69 -22.99
C ALA A 327 5.03 6.14 -22.02
N LYS A 328 5.23 4.94 -21.47
CA LYS A 328 4.36 4.38 -20.42
C LYS A 328 4.47 5.17 -19.11
N VAL A 329 5.69 5.55 -18.70
CA VAL A 329 5.90 6.42 -17.54
C VAL A 329 5.22 7.77 -17.72
N GLU A 330 5.27 8.35 -18.92
CA GLU A 330 4.68 9.66 -19.19
C GLU A 330 3.16 9.65 -19.21
N SER A 331 2.56 8.59 -19.75
CA SER A 331 1.10 8.46 -19.85
C SER A 331 0.43 7.88 -18.60
N THR A 332 1.20 7.41 -17.61
CA THR A 332 0.64 6.81 -16.40
C THR A 332 0.23 7.83 -15.35
N VAL A 333 -1.01 7.71 -14.88
CA VAL A 333 -1.50 8.33 -13.65
C VAL A 333 -1.90 7.22 -12.68
N HIS A 334 -1.11 7.08 -11.61
CA HIS A 334 -1.28 6.06 -10.58
C HIS A 334 -2.22 6.53 -9.47
N TRP A 335 -3.00 5.63 -8.90
CA TRP A 335 -3.72 5.89 -7.66
C TRP A 335 -3.84 4.63 -6.82
N CYS A 336 -3.14 4.60 -5.68
CA CYS A 336 -3.28 3.59 -4.64
C CYS A 336 -4.11 4.15 -3.47
N THR A 337 -5.32 3.62 -3.28
CA THR A 337 -6.27 4.13 -2.27
C THR A 337 -5.95 3.73 -0.83
N ALA A 338 -4.74 3.24 -0.56
CA ALA A 338 -4.33 2.85 0.78
C ALA A 338 -3.92 4.09 1.58
N ASP A 339 -4.19 4.09 2.88
CA ASP A 339 -3.70 5.15 3.75
C ASP A 339 -2.17 5.06 3.88
N LEU A 340 -1.49 6.22 3.89
CA LEU A 340 -0.03 6.36 3.85
C LEU A 340 0.67 5.64 5.00
N ALA A 341 0.02 5.41 6.14
CA ALA A 341 0.61 4.71 7.27
C ALA A 341 0.70 3.17 7.10
N TRP A 342 0.13 2.61 6.03
CA TRP A 342 0.24 1.18 5.74
C TRP A 342 1.38 0.90 4.77
N VAL A 343 1.97 -0.30 4.87
CA VAL A 343 3.07 -0.73 3.98
C VAL A 343 2.69 -0.66 2.51
N THR A 344 1.41 -0.90 2.18
CA THR A 344 0.89 -0.80 0.82
C THR A 344 1.14 0.59 0.23
N ALA A 345 0.85 1.65 0.98
CA ALA A 345 1.03 3.01 0.51
C ALA A 345 2.50 3.46 0.57
N HIS A 346 3.27 3.01 1.57
CA HIS A 346 4.73 3.23 1.54
C HIS A 346 5.30 2.72 0.21
N THR A 347 4.98 1.49 -0.16
CA THR A 347 5.50 0.86 -1.38
C THR A 347 4.88 1.45 -2.65
N TYR A 348 3.56 1.60 -2.71
CA TYR A 348 2.84 1.82 -3.98
C TYR A 348 2.14 3.18 -4.10
N GLU A 349 2.27 4.08 -3.12
CA GLU A 349 1.73 5.46 -3.16
C GLU A 349 2.79 6.51 -2.74
N ILE A 350 3.96 6.08 -2.27
CA ILE A 350 5.08 6.99 -1.96
C ILE A 350 6.29 6.59 -2.80
N TYR A 351 6.94 5.47 -2.47
CA TYR A 351 8.24 5.17 -3.07
C TYR A 351 8.13 4.66 -4.51
N GLY A 352 7.22 3.74 -4.80
CA GLY A 352 7.14 3.07 -6.11
C GLY A 352 6.85 4.03 -7.27
N PRO A 353 5.75 4.81 -7.22
CA PRO A 353 5.42 5.77 -8.25
C PRO A 353 6.47 6.88 -8.39
N LEU A 354 6.89 7.49 -7.28
CA LEU A 354 7.85 8.60 -7.30
C LEU A 354 9.22 8.15 -7.82
N VAL A 355 9.77 7.01 -7.37
CA VAL A 355 11.03 6.48 -7.93
C VAL A 355 10.91 6.23 -9.42
N ASN A 356 9.76 5.78 -9.92
CA ASN A 356 9.58 5.55 -11.34
C ASN A 356 9.26 6.83 -12.14
N GLY A 357 9.14 8.00 -11.51
CA GLY A 357 8.83 9.28 -12.18
C GLY A 357 7.39 9.36 -12.69
N VAL A 358 6.47 8.65 -12.03
CA VAL A 358 5.05 8.57 -12.38
C VAL A 358 4.25 9.65 -11.65
N THR A 359 3.17 10.13 -12.26
CA THR A 359 2.20 11.01 -11.60
C THR A 359 1.25 10.18 -10.76
N GLU A 360 0.95 10.59 -9.52
CA GLU A 360 0.02 9.89 -8.64
C GLU A 360 -1.08 10.80 -8.09
N VAL A 361 -2.20 10.19 -7.69
CA VAL A 361 -3.31 10.85 -7.01
C VAL A 361 -3.28 10.45 -5.54
N ILE A 362 -3.16 11.41 -4.63
CA ILE A 362 -3.36 11.17 -3.19
C ILE A 362 -4.73 11.70 -2.77
N PHE A 363 -5.47 10.91 -1.99
CA PHE A 363 -6.86 11.19 -1.63
C PHE A 363 -7.08 11.09 -0.12
N GLU A 364 -7.46 12.22 0.50
CA GLU A 364 -7.72 12.30 1.95
C GLU A 364 -9.03 11.61 2.35
N GLY A 365 -10.00 11.64 1.45
CA GLY A 365 -11.38 11.34 1.78
C GLY A 365 -11.72 9.86 1.94
N THR A 366 -12.98 9.62 2.27
CA THR A 366 -13.53 8.25 2.32
C THR A 366 -14.30 7.88 1.04
N PRO A 367 -14.42 6.58 0.71
CA PRO A 367 -14.97 6.17 -0.58
C PRO A 367 -16.44 6.49 -0.84
N ASN A 368 -17.15 6.97 0.18
CA ASN A 368 -18.57 7.25 0.15
C ASN A 368 -18.91 8.70 0.51
N THR A 369 -17.91 9.56 0.64
CA THR A 369 -18.11 10.97 1.00
C THR A 369 -17.59 11.86 -0.14
N PRO A 370 -18.42 12.80 -0.65
CA PRO A 370 -19.80 13.08 -0.25
C PRO A 370 -20.82 12.04 -0.75
N HIS A 371 -20.45 11.18 -1.70
CA HIS A 371 -21.28 10.09 -2.21
C HIS A 371 -20.42 8.94 -2.75
N TYR A 372 -21.04 7.79 -3.06
CA TYR A 372 -20.37 6.59 -3.57
C TYR A 372 -19.80 6.70 -5.00
N GLY A 373 -20.10 7.80 -5.69
CA GLY A 373 -19.51 8.11 -7.00
C GLY A 373 -18.11 8.70 -6.92
N ARG A 374 -17.66 9.08 -5.72
CA ARG A 374 -16.48 9.93 -5.52
C ARG A 374 -15.21 9.40 -6.17
N HIS A 375 -14.92 8.10 -6.03
CA HIS A 375 -13.72 7.53 -6.64
C HIS A 375 -13.76 7.56 -8.17
N PHE A 376 -14.94 7.36 -8.77
CA PHE A 376 -15.09 7.41 -10.23
C PHE A 376 -14.87 8.83 -10.76
N GLU A 377 -15.32 9.85 -10.02
CA GLU A 377 -15.03 11.25 -10.35
C GLU A 377 -13.53 11.56 -10.32
N VAL A 378 -12.82 11.04 -9.32
CA VAL A 378 -11.37 11.21 -9.20
C VAL A 378 -10.65 10.51 -10.35
N ILE A 379 -11.05 9.28 -10.69
CA ILE A 379 -10.52 8.53 -11.84
C ILE A 379 -10.73 9.31 -13.14
N GLU A 380 -11.96 9.78 -13.39
CA GLU A 380 -12.30 10.54 -14.60
C GLU A 380 -11.56 11.88 -14.66
N ARG A 381 -11.52 12.62 -13.56
CA ARG A 381 -10.93 13.96 -13.48
C ARG A 381 -9.44 13.96 -13.78
N TYR A 382 -8.70 13.02 -13.18
CA TYR A 382 -7.25 12.98 -13.30
C TYR A 382 -6.76 12.02 -14.39
N GLY A 383 -7.67 11.30 -15.04
CA GLY A 383 -7.32 10.32 -16.07
C GLY A 383 -6.52 9.14 -15.50
N VAL A 384 -6.90 8.66 -14.31
CA VAL A 384 -6.22 7.54 -13.63
C VAL A 384 -6.16 6.33 -14.54
N THR A 385 -4.95 5.88 -14.87
CA THR A 385 -4.70 4.71 -15.72
C THR A 385 -4.50 3.45 -14.89
N ASN A 386 -3.93 3.61 -13.69
CA ASN A 386 -3.61 2.54 -12.75
C ASN A 386 -4.30 2.76 -11.41
N TYR A 387 -5.30 1.94 -11.10
CA TYR A 387 -6.05 2.04 -9.85
C TYR A 387 -5.82 0.82 -8.94
N TYR A 388 -5.24 1.06 -7.77
CA TYR A 388 -4.96 0.05 -6.76
C TYR A 388 -5.82 0.24 -5.52
N THR A 389 -6.66 -0.74 -5.21
CA THR A 389 -7.56 -0.69 -4.04
C THR A 389 -7.64 -2.02 -3.30
N ALA A 390 -8.06 -1.95 -2.03
CA ALA A 390 -8.41 -3.11 -1.23
C ALA A 390 -9.68 -3.81 -1.76
N PRO A 391 -9.75 -5.16 -1.74
CA PRO A 391 -10.96 -5.91 -2.09
C PRO A 391 -12.18 -5.55 -1.24
N THR A 392 -11.98 -5.06 -0.01
CA THR A 392 -13.07 -4.59 0.85
C THR A 392 -13.83 -3.44 0.22
N LEU A 393 -13.13 -2.45 -0.35
CA LEU A 393 -13.78 -1.35 -1.06
C LEU A 393 -14.51 -1.86 -2.30
N ILE A 394 -13.89 -2.74 -3.09
CA ILE A 394 -14.53 -3.35 -4.26
C ILE A 394 -15.87 -4.02 -3.86
N ARG A 395 -15.87 -4.81 -2.78
CA ARG A 395 -17.11 -5.46 -2.28
C ARG A 395 -18.16 -4.44 -1.83
N SER A 396 -17.75 -3.37 -1.15
CA SER A 396 -18.67 -2.30 -0.74
C SER A 396 -19.33 -1.63 -1.94
N LEU A 397 -18.56 -1.29 -2.99
CA LEU A 397 -19.10 -0.70 -4.21
C LEU A 397 -20.02 -1.69 -4.95
N MET A 398 -19.63 -2.96 -5.09
CA MET A 398 -20.46 -4.00 -5.73
C MET A 398 -21.83 -4.16 -5.04
N GLY A 399 -21.88 -4.09 -3.71
CA GLY A 399 -23.13 -4.20 -2.96
C GLY A 399 -24.11 -3.05 -3.21
N LEU A 400 -23.60 -1.88 -3.60
CA LEU A 400 -24.40 -0.66 -3.79
C LEU A 400 -24.89 -0.50 -5.22
N PHE A 401 -24.09 -0.89 -6.22
CA PHE A 401 -24.47 -0.78 -7.63
C PHE A 401 -25.39 -1.93 -8.11
N LEU A 402 -25.61 -2.96 -7.31
CA LEU A 402 -26.64 -3.99 -7.57
C LEU A 402 -28.07 -3.53 -7.25
N THR A 403 -28.23 -2.43 -6.50
CA THR A 403 -29.53 -1.90 -6.05
C THR A 403 -29.83 -0.49 -6.56
N ALA A 404 -28.88 0.15 -7.25
CA ALA A 404 -29.09 1.47 -7.86
C ALA A 404 -29.91 1.36 -9.16
N PRO A 405 -31.03 2.06 -9.30
CA PRO A 405 -31.70 2.22 -10.59
C PRO A 405 -30.85 3.18 -11.44
N ASN A 406 -30.50 2.75 -12.65
CA ASN A 406 -29.73 3.45 -13.70
C ASN A 406 -28.18 3.38 -13.65
N PRO A 407 -27.55 2.52 -14.49
CA PRO A 407 -26.12 2.54 -14.79
C PRO A 407 -25.83 3.37 -16.06
N GLU A 408 -26.32 4.61 -16.13
CA GLU A 408 -25.99 5.51 -17.23
C GLU A 408 -24.90 6.50 -16.76
N ASN A 409 -23.74 6.44 -17.42
CA ASN A 409 -22.55 7.32 -17.30
C ASN A 409 -21.35 6.78 -16.50
N THR A 410 -20.68 5.73 -16.99
CA THR A 410 -19.23 5.61 -16.74
C THR A 410 -18.53 5.01 -17.97
N THR A 411 -17.80 5.85 -18.70
CA THR A 411 -16.93 5.45 -19.81
C THR A 411 -15.49 5.80 -19.44
N SER A 412 -14.74 4.83 -18.90
CA SER A 412 -13.29 4.96 -18.73
C SER A 412 -12.61 3.61 -18.89
N GLN A 413 -11.44 3.62 -19.55
CA GLN A 413 -10.52 2.49 -19.62
C GLN A 413 -9.73 2.49 -18.32
N LEU A 414 -9.88 1.45 -17.49
CA LEU A 414 -9.24 1.36 -16.18
C LEU A 414 -8.51 0.02 -16.06
N CYS A 415 -7.21 0.07 -15.80
CA CYS A 415 -6.50 -1.09 -15.28
C CYS A 415 -6.69 -1.15 -13.77
N VAL A 416 -7.40 -2.17 -13.28
CA VAL A 416 -7.66 -2.34 -11.85
C VAL A 416 -6.71 -3.38 -11.30
N CYS A 417 -5.75 -2.95 -10.49
CA CYS A 417 -4.98 -3.87 -9.67
C CYS A 417 -5.72 -4.05 -8.33
N SER A 418 -6.10 -5.27 -8.02
CA SER A 418 -6.58 -5.65 -6.69
C SER A 418 -5.53 -6.52 -6.01
N GLY A 419 -4.90 -5.99 -4.97
CA GLY A 419 -3.96 -6.73 -4.13
C GLY A 419 -4.71 -7.35 -2.95
N LEU A 420 -4.67 -8.68 -2.83
CA LEU A 420 -5.12 -9.37 -1.63
C LEU A 420 -4.07 -9.19 -0.53
N TRP A 421 -4.39 -8.51 0.56
CA TRP A 421 -3.54 -8.57 1.75
C TRP A 421 -4.26 -8.83 3.08
N ALA A 422 -5.58 -8.69 3.17
CA ALA A 422 -6.25 -8.76 4.49
C ALA A 422 -7.49 -9.66 4.61
N SER A 423 -8.00 -10.29 3.55
CA SER A 423 -9.12 -11.25 3.68
C SER A 423 -9.23 -12.20 2.49
N PRO A 424 -9.42 -13.53 2.70
CA PRO A 424 -9.70 -14.45 1.62
C PRO A 424 -11.02 -14.10 0.92
N LEU A 425 -11.05 -14.18 -0.41
CA LEU A 425 -12.27 -14.04 -1.21
C LEU A 425 -13.05 -15.35 -1.15
N THR A 426 -14.16 -15.40 -0.41
CA THR A 426 -15.02 -16.59 -0.34
C THR A 426 -15.92 -16.69 -1.58
N LEU A 427 -15.49 -17.46 -2.59
CA LEU A 427 -16.33 -17.83 -3.73
C LEU A 427 -17.36 -18.90 -3.29
N ARG A 428 -18.64 -18.56 -3.21
CA ARG A 428 -19.73 -19.55 -3.02
C ARG A 428 -20.00 -20.26 -4.36
N ARG A 429 -19.66 -21.55 -4.49
CA ARG A 429 -20.10 -22.40 -5.61
C ARG A 429 -21.58 -22.74 -5.48
N GLY A 430 -22.39 -22.33 -6.46
CA GLY A 430 -23.71 -22.93 -6.71
C GLY A 430 -23.54 -24.17 -7.59
N SER A 431 -24.01 -25.32 -7.11
CA SER A 431 -23.97 -26.61 -7.79
C SER A 431 -25.14 -26.81 -8.76
N GLY A 432 -24.85 -27.30 -9.98
CA GLY A 432 -25.80 -28.08 -10.79
C GLY A 432 -26.37 -27.37 -12.03
N CYS A 433 -25.98 -27.83 -13.23
CA CYS A 433 -26.83 -28.55 -14.18
C CYS A 433 -26.14 -28.59 -15.56
N ALA A 434 -26.07 -29.79 -16.16
CA ALA A 434 -25.55 -30.02 -17.50
C ALA A 434 -26.69 -29.96 -18.53
N SER A 435 -26.51 -29.22 -19.62
CA SER A 435 -27.20 -29.51 -20.89
C SER A 435 -26.44 -28.91 -22.08
N THR A 436 -26.39 -29.72 -23.13
CA THR A 436 -25.68 -29.59 -24.40
C THR A 436 -26.43 -28.73 -25.41
N TRP A 437 -25.77 -27.74 -26.04
CA TRP A 437 -26.12 -27.25 -27.37
C TRP A 437 -24.85 -26.82 -28.11
N ALA A 438 -24.68 -27.33 -29.34
CA ALA A 438 -23.48 -27.25 -30.16
C ALA A 438 -23.56 -26.08 -31.17
N GLY A 439 -22.43 -25.41 -31.41
CA GLY A 439 -22.13 -24.78 -32.71
C GLY A 439 -21.71 -23.30 -32.72
N VAL A 440 -20.57 -22.92 -32.08
CA VAL A 440 -19.68 -21.75 -32.41
C VAL A 440 -18.32 -22.01 -31.71
N PRO A 441 -17.13 -21.76 -32.30
CA PRO A 441 -15.86 -22.08 -31.65
C PRO A 441 -15.50 -21.04 -30.57
N HIS A 442 -15.91 -21.30 -29.33
CA HIS A 442 -15.35 -20.67 -28.14
C HIS A 442 -14.27 -21.57 -27.53
N ARG A 443 -13.00 -21.14 -27.52
CA ARG A 443 -11.97 -21.72 -26.67
C ARG A 443 -11.88 -20.95 -25.36
N LEU A 444 -12.76 -21.30 -24.42
CA LEU A 444 -12.51 -21.15 -22.99
C LEU A 444 -12.93 -22.47 -22.33
N SER A 445 -11.94 -23.30 -21.98
CA SER A 445 -12.15 -24.55 -21.25
C SER A 445 -11.49 -24.40 -19.87
N ILE A 446 -12.30 -24.44 -18.81
CA ILE A 446 -11.81 -24.61 -17.44
C ILE A 446 -12.17 -26.04 -17.03
N ARG A 447 -11.23 -26.98 -17.18
CA ARG A 447 -11.34 -28.32 -16.61
C ARG A 447 -10.80 -28.30 -15.18
N GLY A 448 -11.68 -28.48 -14.20
CA GLY A 448 -11.29 -28.83 -12.83
C GLY A 448 -10.89 -30.31 -12.77
N GLY A 449 -9.72 -30.60 -12.21
CA GLY A 449 -9.28 -31.96 -11.93
C GLY A 449 -10.18 -32.68 -10.92
N SER A 450 -10.32 -34.00 -11.10
CA SER A 450 -11.11 -34.89 -10.26
C SER A 450 -10.64 -34.88 -8.79
N PRO A 451 -11.55 -35.02 -7.79
CA PRO A 451 -11.15 -35.18 -6.39
C PRO A 451 -10.48 -36.54 -6.16
N LYS A 452 -9.39 -36.57 -5.36
CA LYS A 452 -8.92 -37.80 -4.70
C LYS A 452 -10.01 -38.30 -3.73
N PRO A 453 -10.28 -39.62 -3.63
CA PRO A 453 -11.30 -40.16 -2.73
C PRO A 453 -10.92 -39.95 -1.27
N ALA A 454 -11.94 -39.66 -0.45
CA ALA A 454 -11.83 -39.50 0.99
C ALA A 454 -11.33 -40.81 1.66
N ARG A 455 -10.38 -40.68 2.62
CA ARG A 455 -10.01 -41.77 3.53
C ARG A 455 -11.18 -42.02 4.50
N PRO A 456 -11.55 -43.28 4.78
CA PRO A 456 -12.58 -43.58 5.77
C PRO A 456 -12.06 -43.36 7.19
N SER A 457 -12.87 -42.71 8.02
CA SER A 457 -12.68 -42.56 9.46
C SER A 457 -12.98 -43.88 10.19
N ALA A 458 -12.02 -44.41 10.94
CA ALA A 458 -12.22 -45.52 11.87
C ALA A 458 -12.84 -45.02 13.20
N PRO A 459 -13.71 -45.82 13.86
CA PRO A 459 -14.34 -45.43 15.12
C PRO A 459 -13.35 -45.54 16.28
N ARG A 460 -13.38 -44.61 17.24
CA ARG A 460 -12.67 -44.74 18.51
C ARG A 460 -13.66 -45.05 19.63
N ASP A 461 -13.40 -46.18 20.28
CA ASP A 461 -14.09 -46.71 21.44
C ASP A 461 -13.99 -45.82 22.68
N HIS A 462 -15.05 -45.90 23.47
CA HIS A 462 -15.20 -45.32 24.81
C HIS A 462 -14.27 -46.02 25.82
N THR A 463 -13.42 -45.26 26.50
CA THR A 463 -13.01 -45.57 27.88
C THR A 463 -12.83 -44.29 28.69
N THR A 464 -13.58 -44.17 29.79
CA THR A 464 -13.53 -43.11 30.80
C THR A 464 -12.57 -43.49 31.92
N PRO A 465 -11.83 -42.54 32.53
CA PRO A 465 -11.76 -42.50 34.00
C PRO A 465 -11.70 -41.04 34.55
N PRO A 466 -11.66 -40.77 35.89
CA PRO A 466 -12.78 -40.25 36.64
C PRO A 466 -12.69 -38.76 37.04
N SER A 467 -13.84 -38.28 37.51
CA SER A 467 -14.25 -36.94 37.94
C SER A 467 -13.52 -36.33 39.16
N HIS A 468 -13.37 -35.01 39.14
CA HIS A 468 -13.38 -34.15 40.34
C HIS A 468 -14.29 -32.91 40.14
N PRO A 469 -15.01 -32.41 41.17
CA PRO A 469 -16.19 -31.57 41.02
C PRO A 469 -15.88 -30.06 41.10
N LYS A 470 -16.59 -29.23 40.33
CA LYS A 470 -16.74 -27.79 40.60
C LYS A 470 -18.20 -27.37 40.47
N GLY A 471 -18.68 -26.64 41.46
CA GLY A 471 -20.09 -26.30 41.73
C GLY A 471 -20.73 -25.28 40.77
N PRO A 472 -22.01 -24.92 41.02
CA PRO A 472 -22.89 -24.32 40.02
C PRO A 472 -22.83 -22.79 39.99
N SER A 473 -22.99 -22.21 38.80
CA SER A 473 -23.44 -20.81 38.64
C SER A 473 -24.66 -20.79 37.70
N PRO A 474 -25.72 -20.00 37.99
CA PRO A 474 -26.98 -20.08 37.26
C PRO A 474 -27.03 -19.11 36.06
N LYS A 475 -27.47 -19.60 34.89
CA LYS A 475 -27.93 -18.77 33.77
C LYS A 475 -29.42 -19.00 33.54
N ALA A 476 -30.19 -17.91 33.56
CA ALA A 476 -31.62 -17.88 33.27
C ALA A 476 -31.90 -17.97 31.74
N PRO A 477 -33.05 -18.52 31.31
CA PRO A 477 -33.38 -18.70 29.90
C PRO A 477 -34.02 -17.45 29.29
N ARG A 478 -33.69 -17.12 28.04
CA ARG A 478 -34.44 -16.14 27.22
C ARG A 478 -35.33 -16.88 26.22
N THR A 479 -36.62 -16.55 26.30
CA THR A 479 -37.73 -16.97 25.44
C THR A 479 -37.65 -16.33 24.05
N ALA A 480 -38.08 -17.08 23.04
CA ALA A 480 -38.19 -16.68 21.63
C ALA A 480 -39.64 -16.28 21.28
N LEU A 481 -39.79 -15.23 20.47
CA LEU A 481 -41.02 -14.88 19.72
C LEU A 481 -40.65 -14.29 18.33
N PRO A 482 -41.55 -14.33 17.33
CA PRO A 482 -41.22 -14.65 15.92
C PRO A 482 -41.17 -13.44 14.97
N PHE A 483 -40.54 -13.64 13.80
CA PHE A 483 -40.49 -12.70 12.67
C PHE A 483 -41.74 -12.82 11.77
N PRO A 484 -42.24 -11.71 11.16
CA PRO A 484 -43.29 -11.76 10.15
C PRO A 484 -42.75 -11.99 8.73
N ASP A 485 -43.64 -12.47 7.86
CA ASP A 485 -43.42 -13.15 6.59
C ASP A 485 -42.72 -12.35 5.47
N ALA A 486 -41.91 -13.06 4.66
CA ALA A 486 -41.30 -12.56 3.43
C ALA A 486 -42.14 -12.92 2.19
N PRO A 487 -42.23 -12.06 1.15
CA PRO A 487 -42.96 -12.35 -0.08
C PRO A 487 -42.23 -13.41 -0.95
N PRO A 488 -42.95 -14.10 -1.87
CA PRO A 488 -42.50 -15.35 -2.47
C PRO A 488 -41.32 -15.18 -3.44
N ALA A 489 -40.41 -16.15 -3.39
CA ALA A 489 -39.19 -16.21 -4.20
C ALA A 489 -39.50 -16.37 -5.71
N LYS A 490 -39.02 -15.42 -6.53
CA LYS A 490 -38.87 -15.62 -7.97
C LYS A 490 -37.68 -16.56 -8.26
N SER A 491 -37.90 -17.49 -9.19
CA SER A 491 -37.07 -18.67 -9.43
C SER A 491 -35.59 -18.36 -9.79
N PRO A 492 -34.64 -19.26 -9.45
CA PRO A 492 -33.20 -19.04 -9.66
C PRO A 492 -32.78 -18.91 -11.13
N ALA A 493 -33.58 -19.44 -12.06
CA ALA A 493 -33.25 -19.47 -13.50
C ALA A 493 -33.30 -18.08 -14.17
N SER A 494 -33.97 -17.10 -13.53
CA SER A 494 -34.07 -15.72 -14.06
C SER A 494 -32.87 -14.82 -13.71
N ARG A 495 -31.92 -15.28 -12.89
CA ARG A 495 -30.76 -14.49 -12.43
C ARG A 495 -29.48 -14.67 -13.25
N CYS A 496 -29.39 -15.71 -14.08
CA CYS A 496 -28.21 -15.99 -14.90
C CYS A 496 -28.32 -15.58 -16.38
N ALA A 497 -29.52 -15.28 -16.87
CA ALA A 497 -29.75 -14.98 -18.29
C ALA A 497 -29.81 -13.46 -18.63
N TRP A 498 -29.51 -12.58 -17.67
CA TRP A 498 -29.43 -11.12 -17.87
C TRP A 498 -28.00 -10.60 -18.06
N TRP A 499 -27.02 -11.51 -18.18
CA TRP A 499 -25.59 -11.17 -18.23
C TRP A 499 -25.00 -11.12 -19.66
N THR A 500 -25.82 -11.29 -20.71
CA THR A 500 -25.34 -11.26 -22.12
C THR A 500 -26.16 -10.41 -23.08
N SER A 501 -27.14 -9.62 -22.62
CA SER A 501 -27.79 -8.63 -23.50
C SER A 501 -28.39 -7.48 -22.70
N THR A 502 -27.74 -6.30 -22.67
CA THR A 502 -28.36 -4.96 -22.67
C THR A 502 -27.24 -3.91 -22.80
N VAL A 503 -26.75 -3.67 -24.03
CA VAL A 503 -26.11 -2.41 -24.43
C VAL A 503 -26.62 -2.08 -25.83
N THR A 504 -27.80 -1.49 -25.92
CA THR A 504 -28.31 -0.91 -27.18
C THR A 504 -29.26 0.25 -26.88
N SER A 505 -28.73 1.48 -26.90
CA SER A 505 -29.29 2.60 -27.70
C SER A 505 -28.46 3.90 -27.54
N LEU A 506 -27.89 4.38 -28.68
CA LEU A 506 -27.28 5.70 -29.00
C LEU A 506 -25.93 6.07 -28.31
N SER A 507 -24.88 6.66 -28.92
CA SER A 507 -24.55 7.17 -30.27
C SER A 507 -23.19 6.59 -30.78
N PRO A 508 -22.80 6.76 -32.06
CA PRO A 508 -21.65 6.08 -32.67
C PRO A 508 -20.22 6.54 -32.27
N ALA A 509 -20.05 7.47 -31.32
CA ALA A 509 -18.75 8.14 -31.15
C ALA A 509 -17.75 7.48 -30.19
N ASN A 510 -18.14 6.61 -29.26
CA ASN A 510 -17.21 6.07 -28.26
C ASN A 510 -17.48 4.58 -27.98
N ARG A 511 -16.63 3.68 -28.49
CA ARG A 511 -16.66 2.25 -28.13
C ARG A 511 -15.24 1.67 -28.03
N ALA A 512 -14.80 1.38 -26.80
CA ALA A 512 -14.02 0.20 -26.41
C ALA A 512 -13.73 0.24 -24.89
N SER A 513 -14.18 -0.76 -24.13
CA SER A 513 -13.84 -0.95 -22.72
C SER A 513 -13.56 -2.43 -22.42
N LEU A 514 -12.44 -2.68 -21.73
CA LEU A 514 -12.07 -3.96 -21.11
C LEU A 514 -11.65 -3.65 -19.67
N TRP A 515 -12.30 -4.31 -18.71
CA TRP A 515 -11.85 -4.32 -17.32
C TRP A 515 -10.82 -5.44 -17.16
N SER A 516 -9.60 -5.10 -16.72
CA SER A 516 -8.63 -6.08 -16.25
C SER A 516 -8.54 -5.95 -14.74
N ILE A 517 -8.98 -6.98 -14.01
CA ILE A 517 -8.72 -7.12 -12.57
C ILE A 517 -7.43 -7.94 -12.46
N ARG A 518 -6.32 -7.30 -12.12
CA ARG A 518 -5.12 -8.02 -11.70
C ARG A 518 -5.33 -8.45 -10.26
N SER A 519 -5.35 -9.74 -10.00
CA SER A 519 -5.16 -10.29 -8.65
C SER A 519 -3.68 -10.61 -8.47
N ALA A 520 -3.00 -9.90 -7.58
CA ALA A 520 -1.65 -10.30 -7.18
C ALA A 520 -1.71 -11.74 -6.62
N PRO A 521 -0.85 -12.67 -7.04
CA PRO A 521 -0.75 -13.95 -6.36
C PRO A 521 -0.39 -13.69 -4.89
N PRO A 522 -0.87 -14.51 -3.93
CA PRO A 522 -0.37 -14.45 -2.57
C PRO A 522 1.14 -14.70 -2.63
N TRP A 523 1.92 -13.67 -2.34
CA TRP A 523 3.33 -13.86 -2.05
C TRP A 523 3.40 -14.68 -0.77
N HIS A 524 3.73 -15.95 -0.91
CA HIS A 524 4.20 -16.73 0.23
C HIS A 524 5.48 -16.04 0.69
N ALA A 525 5.38 -15.31 1.80
CA ALA A 525 6.53 -15.15 2.68
C ALA A 525 7.11 -16.56 2.87
N LEU A 526 8.40 -16.73 2.63
CA LEU A 526 9.15 -17.95 2.91
C LEU A 526 9.04 -18.26 4.41
N SER A 527 7.92 -18.82 4.85
CA SER A 527 7.86 -19.64 6.04
C SER A 527 8.34 -21.02 5.61
N GLY A 528 9.63 -21.27 5.82
CA GLY A 528 10.23 -22.59 5.64
C GLY A 528 9.52 -23.61 6.53
N ALA A 529 8.59 -24.35 5.94
CA ALA A 529 8.04 -25.56 6.52
C ALA A 529 8.78 -26.77 5.95
N THR A 530 10.04 -26.98 6.35
CA THR A 530 10.62 -28.33 6.31
C THR A 530 10.21 -29.05 7.59
N ARG A 531 9.04 -29.68 7.55
CA ARG A 531 8.71 -30.79 8.46
C ARG A 531 8.57 -32.06 7.62
N ASN A 532 9.40 -33.03 8.00
CA ASN A 532 9.36 -34.47 7.72
C ASN A 532 10.07 -34.95 6.43
N ALA A 533 11.34 -35.31 6.60
CA ALA A 533 11.81 -36.65 6.27
C ALA A 533 12.72 -37.11 7.43
N THR A 534 12.38 -38.26 7.99
CA THR A 534 13.15 -39.06 8.96
C THR A 534 14.56 -39.37 8.49
#